data_AF-A0A942TKY9-F1
#
_entry.id   AF-A0A942TKY9-F1
#
_cell.length_a   1.000
_cell.length_b   1.000
_cell.length_c   1.000
_cell.angle_alpha   90.00
_cell.angle_beta   90.00
_cell.angle_gamma   90.00
#
_symmetry.space_group_name_H-M   'P 1'
#
loop_
_entity.id
_entity.type
_entity.pdbx_description
1 polymer ?
#
loop_
_entity_poly.entity_id
_entity_poly.type
_entity_poly.pdbx_seq_one_letter_code
_entity_poly.pdbx_strand_id
1 'polypeptide(L)'
;MKRKLLLFNFLFAFLLITVSCNQQPEIDISKTVGMTEDYFRKLDEISTTAASYNKEQIKFRLMVGKHPSQKEATAMFNNILDNLEENSHTPEFWNYYNGYFEIKSYDKGVIYEATKIIGENLKVNPK
;
A
#
# COMPACT_ATOMS: atom_id res chain seq x y z
N MET A 1 23.37 36.72 37.16
CA MET A 1 23.77 35.43 36.55
C MET A 1 22.61 34.46 36.34
N LYS A 2 21.69 34.26 37.31
CA LYS A 2 20.56 33.31 37.20
C LYS A 2 19.64 33.50 35.97
N ARG A 3 19.40 34.75 35.54
CA ARG A 3 18.53 35.09 34.39
C ARG A 3 19.16 34.75 33.02
N LYS A 4 20.50 34.79 32.90
CA LYS A 4 21.23 34.40 31.68
C LYS A 4 21.33 32.88 31.53
N LEU A 5 21.40 32.15 32.65
CA LEU A 5 21.43 30.68 32.68
C LEU A 5 20.07 30.04 32.26
N LEU A 6 18.96 30.71 32.61
CA LEU A 6 17.61 30.29 32.20
C LEU A 6 17.37 30.46 30.70
N LEU A 7 17.86 31.55 30.11
CA LEU A 7 17.77 31.81 28.66
C LEU A 7 18.58 30.79 27.84
N PHE A 8 19.74 30.37 28.35
CA PHE A 8 20.59 29.38 27.68
C PHE A 8 19.97 27.98 27.68
N ASN A 9 19.31 27.58 28.78
CA ASN A 9 18.57 26.31 28.87
C ASN A 9 17.34 26.27 27.94
N PHE A 10 16.62 27.38 27.80
CA PHE A 10 15.49 27.47 26.87
C PHE A 10 15.93 27.38 25.40
N LEU A 11 17.09 27.99 25.05
CA LEU A 11 17.64 27.92 23.69
C LEU A 11 18.08 26.49 23.32
N PHE A 12 18.66 25.76 24.28
CA PHE A 12 19.10 24.37 24.08
C PHE A 12 17.92 23.41 23.94
N ALA A 13 16.83 23.64 24.69
CA ALA A 13 15.60 22.88 24.56
C ALA A 13 14.92 23.07 23.19
N PHE A 14 15.00 24.26 22.59
CA PHE A 14 14.48 24.54 21.24
C PHE A 14 15.32 23.90 20.12
N LEU A 15 16.64 23.77 20.31
CA LEU A 15 17.52 23.13 19.32
C LEU A 15 17.24 21.62 19.18
N LEU A 16 16.81 20.95 20.26
CA LEU A 16 16.49 19.52 20.26
C LEU A 16 15.18 19.16 19.53
N ILE A 17 14.35 20.14 19.17
CA ILE A 17 13.05 19.91 18.49
C ILE A 17 13.16 19.95 16.95
N THR A 18 14.34 20.28 16.41
CA THR A 18 14.51 20.49 14.96
C THR A 18 14.96 19.25 14.17
N VAL A 19 15.07 18.09 14.83
CA VAL A 19 15.48 16.83 14.17
C VAL A 19 14.30 15.86 14.06
N SER A 20 13.16 16.35 13.57
CA SER A 20 12.25 15.47 12.82
C SER A 20 12.88 15.36 11.42
N CYS A 21 13.83 14.44 11.29
CA CYS A 21 14.36 14.07 9.99
C CYS A 21 13.18 13.48 9.21
N ASN A 22 12.69 14.21 8.21
CA ASN A 22 11.61 13.80 7.31
C ASN A 22 12.12 12.72 6.33
N GLN A 23 12.77 11.68 6.84
CA GLN A 23 13.19 10.54 6.05
C GLN A 23 11.94 9.74 5.71
N GLN A 24 11.57 9.76 4.43
CA GLN A 24 10.59 8.82 3.91
C GLN A 24 11.04 7.41 4.34
N PRO A 25 10.13 6.58 4.88
CA PRO A 25 10.46 5.22 5.24
C PRO A 25 11.06 4.52 4.03
N GLU A 26 12.17 3.81 4.25
CA GLU A 26 12.83 3.03 3.20
C GLU A 26 11.99 1.78 2.93
N ILE A 27 11.00 1.92 2.05
CA ILE A 27 10.12 0.82 1.66
C ILE A 27 10.81 -0.01 0.58
N ASP A 28 11.15 -1.26 0.90
CA ASP A 28 11.56 -2.25 -0.09
C ASP A 28 10.32 -2.74 -0.86
N ILE A 29 9.91 -1.94 -1.85
CA ILE A 29 8.69 -2.21 -2.62
C ILE A 29 8.75 -3.54 -3.37
N SER A 30 9.95 -3.97 -3.78
CA SER A 30 10.13 -5.27 -4.45
C SER A 30 9.77 -6.41 -3.51
N LYS A 31 10.30 -6.38 -2.29
CA LYS A 31 10.00 -7.39 -1.27
C LYS A 31 8.55 -7.33 -0.84
N THR A 32 8.00 -6.14 -0.60
CA THR A 32 6.60 -5.94 -0.21
C THR A 32 5.64 -6.55 -1.22
N VAL A 33 5.79 -6.21 -2.51
CA VAL A 33 4.93 -6.74 -3.56
C VAL A 33 5.10 -8.25 -3.72
N GLY A 34 6.34 -8.76 -3.68
CA GLY A 34 6.61 -10.19 -3.80
C GLY A 34 5.99 -11.01 -2.66
N MET A 35 6.07 -10.53 -1.41
CA MET A 35 5.42 -11.18 -0.27
C MET A 35 3.89 -11.21 -0.42
N THR A 36 3.29 -10.12 -0.90
CA THR A 36 1.86 -10.06 -1.17
C THR A 36 1.47 -11.03 -2.30
N GLU A 37 2.23 -11.12 -3.39
CA GLU A 37 1.99 -12.11 -4.45
C GLU A 37 2.05 -13.55 -3.93
N ASP A 38 3.03 -13.86 -3.09
CA ASP A 38 3.21 -15.19 -2.50
C ASP A 38 2.11 -15.54 -1.49
N TYR A 39 1.57 -14.56 -0.77
CA TYR A 39 0.38 -14.74 0.07
C TYR A 39 -0.82 -15.16 -0.78
N PHE A 40 -1.17 -14.36 -1.80
CA PHE A 40 -2.36 -14.62 -2.61
C PHE A 40 -2.26 -15.91 -3.43
N ARG A 41 -1.07 -16.28 -3.92
CA ARG A 41 -0.87 -17.53 -4.68
C ARG A 41 -1.15 -18.80 -3.87
N LYS A 42 -1.19 -18.71 -2.54
CA LYS A 42 -1.50 -19.84 -1.64
C LYS A 42 -2.99 -20.00 -1.37
N LEU A 43 -3.83 -19.06 -1.81
CA LEU A 43 -5.28 -19.11 -1.61
C LEU A 43 -5.94 -19.92 -2.73
N ASP A 44 -6.84 -20.84 -2.36
CA ASP A 44 -7.49 -21.77 -3.31
C ASP A 44 -8.31 -21.05 -4.40
N GLU A 45 -8.83 -19.85 -4.12
CA GLU A 45 -9.62 -19.06 -5.08
C GLU A 45 -8.75 -18.38 -6.16
N ILE A 46 -7.45 -18.25 -5.91
CA ILE A 46 -6.51 -17.51 -6.75
C ILE A 46 -5.69 -18.49 -7.59
N SER A 47 -5.87 -18.42 -8.91
CA SER A 47 -5.12 -19.25 -9.84
C SER A 47 -3.69 -18.76 -10.04
N THR A 48 -3.49 -17.44 -10.10
CA THR A 48 -2.16 -16.82 -10.19
C THR A 48 -2.22 -15.32 -9.86
N THR A 49 -1.05 -14.73 -9.67
CA THR A 49 -0.84 -13.32 -9.37
C THR A 49 0.14 -12.71 -10.37
N ALA A 50 0.02 -11.41 -10.60
CA ALA A 50 1.04 -10.64 -11.30
C ALA A 50 1.08 -9.21 -10.78
N ALA A 51 2.27 -8.68 -10.56
CA ALA A 51 2.45 -7.32 -10.11
C ALA A 51 3.59 -6.60 -10.85
N SER A 52 3.51 -5.28 -10.86
CA SER A 52 4.57 -4.40 -11.35
C SER A 52 4.52 -3.10 -10.59
N TYR A 53 5.66 -2.44 -10.40
CA TYR A 53 5.73 -1.21 -9.63
C TYR A 53 6.79 -0.26 -10.20
N ASN A 54 6.66 1.02 -9.85
CA ASN A 54 7.67 2.04 -10.03
C ASN A 54 7.69 2.95 -8.79
N LYS A 55 8.34 4.12 -8.88
CA LYS A 55 8.49 5.04 -7.74
C LYS A 55 7.18 5.61 -7.18
N GLU A 56 6.08 5.56 -7.95
CA GLU A 56 4.83 6.24 -7.62
C GLU A 56 3.61 5.32 -7.71
N GLN A 57 3.75 4.15 -8.33
CA GLN A 57 2.63 3.32 -8.73
C GLN A 57 2.89 1.84 -8.48
N ILE A 58 1.83 1.17 -8.04
CA ILE A 58 1.77 -0.28 -7.90
C ILE A 58 0.62 -0.78 -8.77
N LYS A 59 0.89 -1.79 -9.57
CA LYS A 59 -0.11 -2.55 -10.30
C LYS A 59 -0.14 -3.96 -9.74
N PHE A 60 -1.31 -4.47 -9.38
CA PHE A 60 -1.45 -5.83 -8.86
C PHE A 60 -2.67 -6.50 -9.48
N ARG A 61 -2.50 -7.74 -9.92
CA ARG A 61 -3.53 -8.49 -10.64
C ARG A 61 -3.73 -9.85 -9.98
N LEU A 62 -5.00 -10.19 -9.75
CA LEU A 62 -5.43 -11.53 -9.38
C LEU A 62 -6.06 -12.22 -10.59
N MET A 63 -5.64 -13.45 -10.86
CA MET A 63 -6.37 -14.36 -11.73
C MET A 63 -7.21 -15.27 -10.84
N VAL A 64 -8.52 -15.33 -11.08
CA VAL A 64 -9.46 -16.13 -10.32
C VAL A 64 -10.08 -17.23 -11.19
N GLY A 65 -10.29 -18.40 -10.60
CA GLY A 65 -10.95 -19.52 -11.28
C GLY A 65 -12.47 -19.38 -11.33
N LYS A 66 -13.07 -18.71 -10.34
CA LYS A 66 -14.52 -18.44 -10.25
C LYS A 66 -14.77 -16.94 -10.30
N HIS A 67 -15.89 -16.55 -10.90
CA HIS A 67 -16.28 -15.15 -11.03
C HIS A 67 -16.83 -14.63 -9.69
N PRO A 68 -16.14 -13.70 -8.99
CA PRO A 68 -16.60 -13.20 -7.71
C PRO A 68 -17.77 -12.22 -7.90
N SER A 69 -18.63 -12.14 -6.90
CA SER A 69 -19.55 -11.01 -6.74
C SER A 69 -18.78 -9.71 -6.49
N GLN A 70 -19.43 -8.56 -6.69
CA GLN A 70 -18.80 -7.25 -6.45
C GLN A 70 -18.35 -7.08 -4.99
N LYS A 71 -19.08 -7.68 -4.04
CA LYS A 71 -18.71 -7.65 -2.62
C LYS A 71 -17.43 -8.46 -2.35
N GLU A 72 -17.33 -9.65 -2.93
CA GLU A 72 -16.13 -10.48 -2.84
C GLU A 72 -14.93 -9.82 -3.53
N ALA A 73 -15.13 -9.26 -4.73
CA ALA A 73 -14.10 -8.50 -5.44
C ALA A 73 -13.59 -7.32 -4.61
N THR A 74 -14.50 -6.56 -3.98
CA THR A 74 -14.13 -5.45 -3.08
C THR A 74 -13.33 -5.95 -1.88
N ALA A 75 -13.73 -7.08 -1.27
CA ALA A 75 -12.98 -7.68 -0.17
C ALA A 75 -11.58 -8.13 -0.61
N MET A 76 -11.43 -8.74 -1.79
CA MET A 76 -10.15 -9.11 -2.36
C MET A 76 -9.24 -7.90 -2.58
N PHE A 77 -9.77 -6.79 -3.11
CA PHE A 77 -8.99 -5.56 -3.28
C PHE A 77 -8.54 -4.96 -1.95
N ASN A 78 -9.41 -4.89 -0.94
CA ASN A 78 -8.99 -4.44 0.39
C ASN A 78 -7.91 -5.35 0.98
N ASN A 79 -8.04 -6.67 0.81
CA ASN A 79 -7.02 -7.60 1.29
C ASN A 79 -5.66 -7.38 0.58
N ILE A 80 -5.65 -6.97 -0.70
CA ILE A 80 -4.42 -6.54 -1.39
C ILE A 80 -3.85 -5.29 -0.72
N LEU A 81 -4.69 -4.30 -0.40
CA LEU A 81 -4.25 -3.07 0.26
C LEU A 81 -3.61 -3.37 1.61
N ASP A 82 -4.28 -4.18 2.42
CA ASP A 82 -3.87 -4.53 3.78
C ASP A 82 -2.55 -5.31 3.76
N ASN A 83 -2.41 -6.31 2.87
CA ASN A 83 -1.16 -7.08 2.77
C ASN A 83 0.02 -6.24 2.26
N LEU A 84 -0.20 -5.32 1.31
CA LEU A 84 0.88 -4.43 0.87
C LEU A 84 1.31 -3.49 2.00
N GLU A 85 0.37 -2.94 2.75
CA GLU A 85 0.68 -2.10 3.91
C GLU A 85 1.42 -2.88 5.00
N GLU A 86 0.91 -4.05 5.38
CA GLU A 86 1.53 -4.92 6.39
C GLU A 86 2.95 -5.35 5.99
N ASN A 87 3.12 -5.86 4.75
CA ASN A 87 4.42 -6.32 4.25
C ASN A 87 5.42 -5.17 4.03
N SER A 88 4.95 -3.92 3.92
CA SER A 88 5.82 -2.74 3.86
C SER A 88 6.33 -2.28 5.23
N HIS A 89 5.73 -2.78 6.32
CA HIS A 89 5.97 -2.31 7.69
C HIS A 89 5.78 -0.79 7.86
N THR A 90 4.94 -0.18 7.01
CA THR A 90 4.70 1.26 6.96
C THR A 90 3.19 1.52 6.97
N PRO A 91 2.59 1.92 8.11
CA PRO A 91 1.14 2.20 8.19
C PRO A 91 0.66 3.33 7.27
N GLU A 92 1.59 4.13 6.76
CA GLU A 92 1.32 5.22 5.82
C GLU A 92 1.67 4.84 4.37
N PHE A 93 1.76 3.55 4.04
CA PHE A 93 2.16 3.06 2.73
C PHE A 93 1.42 3.74 1.57
N TRP A 94 0.10 3.91 1.72
CA TRP A 94 -0.78 4.53 0.73
C TRP A 94 -0.66 6.06 0.63
N ASN A 95 0.24 6.69 1.39
CA ASN A 95 0.67 8.08 1.19
C ASN A 95 1.81 8.20 0.16
N TYR A 96 2.44 7.08 -0.22
CA TYR A 96 3.58 7.06 -1.13
C TYR A 96 3.26 6.50 -2.52
N TYR A 97 2.26 5.63 -2.63
CA TYR A 97 1.95 4.93 -3.88
C TYR A 97 0.49 5.07 -4.29
N ASN A 98 0.28 5.20 -5.59
CA ASN A 98 -1.01 4.98 -6.23
C ASN A 98 -1.16 3.51 -6.63
N GLY A 99 -2.29 2.90 -6.30
CA GLY A 99 -2.60 1.50 -6.60
C GLY A 99 -3.57 1.34 -7.76
N TYR A 100 -3.25 0.45 -8.70
CA TYR A 100 -4.11 0.04 -9.81
C TYR A 100 -4.25 -1.48 -9.78
N PHE A 101 -5.48 -1.97 -9.66
CA PHE A 101 -5.75 -3.36 -9.37
C PHE A 101 -6.72 -3.97 -10.35
N GLU A 102 -6.52 -5.24 -10.67
CA GLU A 102 -7.36 -5.99 -11.59
C GLU A 102 -7.70 -7.36 -11.02
N ILE A 103 -8.94 -7.81 -11.19
CA ILE A 103 -9.34 -9.21 -11.06
C ILE A 103 -9.71 -9.71 -12.44
N LYS A 104 -9.06 -10.78 -12.89
CA LYS A 104 -9.26 -11.40 -14.20
C LYS A 104 -9.74 -12.85 -14.08
N SER A 105 -10.49 -13.31 -15.07
CA SER A 105 -10.67 -14.74 -15.32
C SER A 105 -10.15 -15.13 -16.70
N TYR A 106 -9.91 -16.42 -16.89
CA TYR A 106 -9.51 -16.98 -18.18
C TYR A 106 -10.53 -16.68 -19.30
N ASP A 107 -11.83 -16.74 -18.99
CA ASP A 107 -12.88 -16.63 -20.00
C ASP A 107 -13.27 -15.19 -20.35
N LYS A 108 -13.22 -14.26 -19.38
CA LYS A 108 -13.78 -12.91 -19.53
C LYS A 108 -12.73 -11.81 -19.56
N GLY A 109 -11.45 -12.13 -19.34
CA GLY A 109 -10.42 -11.11 -19.19
C GLY A 109 -10.61 -10.34 -17.88
N VAL A 110 -10.53 -9.00 -17.90
CA VAL A 110 -10.73 -8.18 -16.70
C VAL A 110 -12.21 -8.14 -16.36
N ILE A 111 -12.53 -8.48 -15.11
CA ILE A 111 -13.91 -8.50 -14.60
C ILE A 111 -14.15 -7.34 -13.64
N TYR A 112 -13.16 -7.04 -12.79
CA TYR A 112 -13.20 -5.88 -11.91
C TYR A 112 -11.86 -5.14 -11.97
N GLU A 113 -11.96 -3.82 -11.87
CA GLU A 113 -10.83 -2.94 -11.65
C GLU A 113 -11.02 -2.19 -10.34
N ALA A 114 -9.91 -1.87 -9.69
CA ALA A 114 -9.92 -0.94 -8.58
C ALA A 114 -8.75 0.03 -8.62
N THR A 115 -8.97 1.23 -8.08
CA THR A 115 -7.96 2.27 -7.97
C THR A 115 -7.90 2.81 -6.55
N LYS A 116 -6.69 2.87 -5.98
CA LYS A 116 -6.39 3.55 -4.71
C LYS A 116 -5.45 4.70 -5.00
N ILE A 117 -5.98 5.92 -5.06
CA ILE A 117 -5.19 7.14 -5.25
C ILE A 117 -4.82 7.71 -3.89
N ILE A 118 -3.66 8.37 -3.80
CA ILE A 118 -3.21 9.04 -2.57
C ILE A 118 -4.29 10.05 -2.13
N GLY A 119 -4.67 9.97 -0.85
CA GLY A 119 -5.74 10.82 -0.28
C GLY A 119 -7.17 10.44 -0.66
N GLU A 120 -7.38 9.42 -1.50
CA GLU A 120 -8.71 8.96 -1.89
C GLU A 120 -9.05 7.57 -1.34
N ASN A 121 -10.34 7.28 -1.17
CA ASN A 121 -10.82 5.94 -0.86
C ASN A 121 -10.64 4.99 -2.05
N LEU A 122 -10.57 3.69 -1.79
CA LEU A 122 -10.59 2.66 -2.83
C LEU A 122 -11.87 2.79 -3.67
N LYS A 123 -11.72 2.87 -4.99
CA LYS A 123 -12.84 2.85 -5.94
C LYS A 123 -12.82 1.53 -6.70
N VAL A 124 -13.93 0.80 -6.71
CA VAL A 124 -14.05 -0.51 -7.37
C VAL A 124 -15.13 -0.42 -8.45
N ASN A 125 -14.80 -0.85 -9.67
CA ASN A 125 -15.69 -0.82 -10.82
C ASN A 125 -15.76 -2.19 -11.51
N PRO A 126 -16.96 -2.71 -11.81
CA PRO A 126 -17.09 -3.86 -12.71
C PRO A 126 -16.72 -3.47 -14.16
N LYS A 127 -16.38 -4.48 -14.97
CA LYS A 127 -16.11 -4.35 -16.40
C LYS A 127 -17.11 -5.15 -17.24
#